data_AF-A0A1F8AZS0-F1
#
_entry.id   AF-A0A1F8AZS0-F1
#
_cell.length_a   1.000
_cell.length_b   1.000
_cell.length_c   1.000
_cell.angle_alpha   90.00
_cell.angle_beta   90.00
_cell.angle_gamma   90.00
#
_symmetry.space_group_name_H-M   'P 1'
#
loop_
_entity.id
_entity.type
_entity.pdbx_description
1 polymer ?
#
loop_
_entity_poly.entity_id
_entity_poly.type
_entity_poly.pdbx_seq_one_letter_code
_entity_poly.pdbx_strand_id
1 'polypeptide(L)'
;MKSSLGALHRKEVIRMWKKVKTVSGKKRKIFLPAMLAFSIFVIGILATNVSAQDVSNYPPIVQKIADKFNLNVTEVQQVFDQDRDERRADRYAQFAEDLNDLVTEGKLTETQKEAILDKHEEMQDKMEEFKTLSHEERHEKMQALREEFKSWAESQGIDLSVIGPFGHGFMRGFHKGYMMAP
;
A
#
# COMPACT_ATOMS: atom_id res chain seq x y z
N MET A 1 38.60 -3.11 14.86
CA MET A 1 37.80 -4.34 14.63
C MET A 1 36.38 -4.01 14.15
N LYS A 2 36.19 -3.48 12.93
CA LYS A 2 34.87 -3.25 12.31
C LYS A 2 34.88 -3.52 10.80
N SER A 3 35.43 -4.66 10.38
CA SER A 3 35.52 -5.01 8.94
C SER A 3 35.26 -6.48 8.62
N SER A 4 34.60 -7.23 9.52
CA SER A 4 34.28 -8.65 9.29
C SER A 4 32.78 -8.92 9.05
N LEU A 5 31.88 -8.14 9.66
CA LEU A 5 30.43 -8.39 9.54
C LEU A 5 29.85 -8.07 8.15
N GLY A 6 30.36 -7.05 7.46
CA GLY A 6 29.85 -6.64 6.15
C GLY A 6 30.21 -7.58 4.99
N ALA A 7 31.24 -8.43 5.16
CA ALA A 7 31.69 -9.38 4.13
C ALA A 7 30.97 -10.73 4.23
N LEU A 8 30.56 -11.13 5.43
CA LEU A 8 29.79 -12.36 5.66
C LEU A 8 28.36 -12.23 5.15
N HIS A 9 27.72 -11.07 5.37
CA HIS A 9 26.35 -10.83 4.93
C HIS A 9 26.20 -10.86 3.40
N ARG A 10 27.18 -10.33 2.67
CA ARG A 10 27.17 -10.37 1.19
C ARG A 10 27.36 -11.78 0.63
N LYS A 11 28.16 -12.63 1.30
CA LYS A 11 28.40 -14.02 0.87
C LYS A 11 27.17 -14.90 1.07
N GLU A 12 26.41 -14.69 2.14
CA GLU A 12 25.14 -15.39 2.42
C GLU A 12 24.07 -15.01 1.38
N VAL A 13 23.91 -13.71 1.08
CA VAL A 13 22.94 -13.22 0.08
C VAL A 13 23.28 -13.73 -1.34
N ILE A 14 24.57 -13.73 -1.72
CA ILE A 14 25.02 -14.29 -3.01
C ILE A 14 24.79 -15.82 -3.07
N ARG A 15 24.97 -16.53 -1.95
CA ARG A 15 24.70 -17.98 -1.88
C ARG A 15 23.21 -18.29 -2.01
N MET A 16 22.34 -17.49 -1.40
CA MET A 16 20.88 -17.61 -1.55
C MET A 16 20.43 -17.34 -3.00
N TRP A 17 20.93 -16.26 -3.61
CA TRP A 17 20.63 -15.95 -5.01
C TRP A 17 21.11 -17.04 -5.99
N LYS A 18 22.25 -17.68 -5.72
CA LYS A 18 22.75 -18.78 -6.55
C LYS A 18 21.93 -20.06 -6.39
N LYS A 19 21.35 -20.30 -5.20
CA LYS A 19 20.48 -21.47 -4.91
C LYS A 19 19.09 -21.32 -5.53
N VAL A 20 18.56 -20.10 -5.59
CA VAL A 20 17.30 -19.79 -6.29
C VAL A 20 17.44 -19.95 -7.82
N LYS A 21 18.56 -19.49 -8.40
CA LYS A 21 18.79 -19.61 -9.86
C LYS A 21 19.04 -21.04 -10.36
N THR A 22 19.47 -21.96 -9.48
CA THR A 22 19.82 -23.34 -9.88
C THR A 22 18.63 -24.31 -9.93
N VAL A 23 17.43 -23.91 -9.49
CA VAL A 23 16.22 -24.74 -9.64
C VAL A 23 15.58 -24.59 -11.03
N SER A 24 15.92 -23.54 -11.79
CA SER A 24 15.45 -23.32 -13.16
C SER A 24 16.33 -24.02 -14.20
N GLY A 25 16.44 -25.34 -14.12
CA GLY A 25 17.41 -26.09 -14.94
C GLY A 25 17.09 -27.56 -15.18
N LYS A 26 15.83 -27.95 -15.40
CA LYS A 26 15.48 -29.25 -16.00
C LYS A 26 14.19 -29.13 -16.82
N LYS A 27 14.32 -29.18 -18.14
CA LYS A 27 13.18 -29.32 -19.06
C LYS A 27 12.48 -30.66 -18.78
N ARG A 28 11.28 -30.62 -18.20
CA ARG A 28 10.35 -31.75 -18.21
C ARG A 28 8.97 -31.24 -18.61
N LYS A 29 8.58 -31.56 -19.84
CA LYS A 29 7.18 -31.53 -20.28
C LYS A 29 6.43 -32.52 -19.41
N ILE A 30 5.31 -32.11 -18.79
CA ILE A 30 4.12 -32.90 -18.41
C ILE A 30 3.30 -32.06 -17.39
N PHE A 31 2.14 -31.59 -17.86
CA PHE A 31 0.84 -31.43 -17.19
C PHE A 31 0.72 -30.70 -15.82
N LEU A 32 0.09 -29.52 -15.84
CA LEU A 32 -0.89 -29.09 -14.82
C LEU A 32 -2.00 -30.18 -14.71
N PRO A 33 -2.67 -30.41 -13.56
CA PRO A 33 -2.98 -29.44 -12.49
C PRO A 33 -2.91 -30.02 -11.04
N ALA A 34 -2.15 -29.41 -10.13
CA ALA A 34 -2.30 -29.66 -8.68
C ALA A 34 -1.56 -28.59 -7.85
N MET A 35 -2.15 -27.41 -7.67
CA MET A 35 -1.89 -26.59 -6.49
C MET A 35 -3.20 -25.92 -6.07
N LEU A 36 -4.09 -26.77 -5.56
CA LEU A 36 -5.29 -26.41 -4.84
C LEU A 36 -5.12 -26.96 -3.42
N ALA A 37 -4.09 -26.47 -2.70
CA ALA A 37 -3.84 -26.76 -1.29
C ALA A 37 -2.69 -25.90 -0.75
N PHE A 38 -2.93 -24.61 -0.51
CA PHE A 38 -2.36 -23.88 0.63
C PHE A 38 -3.33 -22.75 1.00
N SER A 39 -4.50 -23.16 1.47
CA SER A 39 -5.47 -22.28 2.11
C SER A 39 -5.03 -22.00 3.55
N ILE A 40 -4.85 -20.70 3.83
CA ILE A 40 -5.02 -20.05 5.13
C ILE A 40 -3.85 -20.13 6.11
N PHE A 41 -3.50 -18.93 6.61
CA PHE A 41 -2.85 -18.57 7.88
C PHE A 41 -1.34 -18.26 7.86
N VAL A 42 -1.00 -16.97 7.69
CA VAL A 42 -0.26 -16.18 8.69
C VAL A 42 -0.73 -14.71 8.61
N ILE A 43 -1.79 -14.35 9.35
CA ILE A 43 -1.93 -12.97 9.83
C ILE A 43 -1.27 -12.96 11.20
N GLY A 44 0.04 -12.74 11.21
CA GLY A 44 0.79 -12.45 12.41
C GLY A 44 0.82 -10.94 12.60
N ILE A 45 -0.22 -10.37 13.21
CA ILE A 45 -0.11 -9.02 13.76
C ILE A 45 0.83 -9.12 14.95
N LEU A 46 2.12 -8.89 14.70
CA LEU A 46 3.00 -8.45 15.77
C LEU A 46 2.54 -7.06 16.15
N ALA A 47 1.79 -6.97 17.25
CA ALA A 47 1.57 -5.72 17.95
C ALA A 47 2.93 -5.22 18.46
N THR A 48 3.68 -4.53 17.60
CA THR A 48 4.79 -3.70 18.03
C THR A 48 4.17 -2.46 18.65
N ASN A 49 4.50 -2.19 19.92
CA ASN A 49 4.15 -0.96 20.62
C ASN A 49 4.42 0.24 19.70
N VAL A 50 3.35 0.86 19.18
CA VAL A 50 3.45 2.12 18.45
C VAL A 50 3.66 3.19 19.51
N SER A 51 4.90 3.68 19.60
CA SER A 51 5.20 4.89 20.34
C SER A 51 4.49 6.03 19.61
N ALA A 52 3.32 6.45 20.11
CA ALA A 52 2.57 7.58 19.58
C ALA A 52 3.36 8.88 19.81
N GLN A 53 4.26 9.21 18.90
CA GLN A 53 4.64 10.60 18.66
C GLN A 53 3.67 11.15 17.63
N ASP A 54 2.44 11.36 18.11
CA ASP A 54 1.33 11.84 17.31
C ASP A 54 1.43 13.35 17.15
N VAL A 55 1.95 13.79 16.01
CA VAL A 55 1.46 15.04 15.43
C VAL A 55 0.22 14.66 14.64
N SER A 56 -0.87 14.38 15.36
CA SER A 56 -2.14 14.06 14.73
C SER A 56 -2.55 15.25 13.84
N ASN A 57 -3.20 14.97 12.72
CA ASN A 57 -3.69 16.01 11.79
C ASN A 57 -5.12 16.47 12.17
N TYR A 58 -5.63 16.01 13.31
CA TYR A 58 -6.93 16.35 13.91
C TYR A 58 -6.94 17.17 15.22
N PRO A 59 -5.85 17.82 15.71
CA PRO A 59 -5.84 18.51 16.99
C PRO A 59 -7.00 19.49 17.17
N PRO A 60 -7.40 20.27 16.14
CA PRO A 60 -8.45 21.26 16.31
C PRO A 60 -9.84 20.68 16.54
N ILE A 61 -10.17 19.50 16.00
CA ILE A 61 -11.53 18.95 16.13
C ILE A 61 -11.65 18.04 17.35
N VAL A 62 -10.62 17.25 17.63
CA VAL A 62 -10.55 16.40 18.83
C VAL A 62 -10.63 17.29 20.08
N GLN A 63 -9.85 18.38 20.12
CA GLN A 63 -9.89 19.33 21.23
C GLN A 63 -11.26 20.00 21.37
N LYS A 64 -11.87 20.47 20.27
CA LYS A 64 -13.21 21.11 20.30
C LYS A 64 -14.31 20.18 20.80
N ILE A 65 -14.27 18.90 20.42
CA ILE A 65 -15.26 17.91 20.86
C ILE A 65 -15.05 17.60 22.34
N ALA A 66 -13.81 17.38 22.75
CA ALA A 66 -13.46 17.14 24.15
C ALA A 66 -13.91 18.31 25.04
N ASP A 67 -13.61 19.56 24.65
CA ASP A 67 -13.99 20.75 25.41
C ASP A 67 -15.51 20.94 25.46
N LYS A 68 -16.22 20.77 24.32
CA LYS A 68 -17.67 21.00 24.23
C LYS A 68 -18.49 20.03 25.07
N PHE A 69 -18.04 18.78 25.16
CA PHE A 69 -18.74 17.72 25.87
C PHE A 69 -18.06 17.31 27.18
N ASN A 70 -17.00 18.01 27.58
CA ASN A 70 -16.20 17.74 28.77
C ASN A 70 -15.70 16.28 28.82
N LEU A 71 -15.14 15.81 27.71
CA LEU A 71 -14.58 14.46 27.54
C LEU A 71 -13.04 14.50 27.67
N ASN A 72 -12.44 13.34 27.90
CA ASN A 72 -10.99 13.20 27.89
C ASN A 72 -10.44 13.29 26.45
N VAL A 73 -9.51 14.21 26.20
CA VAL A 73 -8.92 14.45 24.87
C VAL A 73 -8.24 13.19 24.32
N THR A 74 -7.53 12.42 25.16
CA THR A 74 -6.84 11.20 24.76
C THR A 74 -7.82 10.10 24.34
N GLU A 75 -8.94 9.95 25.06
CA GLU A 75 -9.97 8.97 24.70
C GLU A 75 -10.65 9.34 23.39
N VAL A 76 -10.93 10.63 23.17
CA VAL A 76 -11.48 11.10 21.89
C VAL A 76 -10.47 10.88 20.77
N GLN A 77 -9.19 11.20 20.96
CA GLN A 77 -8.13 10.95 19.98
C GLN A 77 -8.08 9.45 19.59
N GLN A 78 -8.11 8.56 20.58
CA GLN A 78 -8.10 7.11 20.37
C GLN A 78 -9.29 6.63 19.51
N VAL A 79 -10.49 7.17 19.71
CA VAL A 79 -11.67 6.82 18.89
C VAL A 79 -11.46 7.24 17.43
N PHE A 80 -10.89 8.43 17.18
CA PHE A 80 -10.61 8.90 15.83
C PHE A 80 -9.52 8.07 15.15
N ASP A 81 -8.48 7.68 15.88
CA ASP A 81 -7.42 6.83 15.35
C ASP A 81 -7.96 5.44 15.01
N GLN A 82 -8.81 4.87 15.88
CA GLN A 82 -9.46 3.59 15.61
C GLN A 82 -10.38 3.64 14.37
N ASP A 83 -11.27 4.64 14.25
CA ASP A 83 -12.12 4.78 13.06
C ASP A 83 -11.26 4.96 11.81
N ARG A 84 -10.17 5.74 11.89
CA ARG A 84 -9.25 5.92 10.76
C ARG A 84 -8.60 4.61 10.32
N ASP A 85 -8.17 3.78 11.26
CA ASP A 85 -7.56 2.48 10.96
C ASP A 85 -8.59 1.50 10.37
N GLU A 86 -9.81 1.46 10.91
CA GLU A 86 -10.93 0.68 10.35
C GLU A 86 -11.24 1.11 8.91
N ARG A 87 -11.33 2.43 8.65
CA ARG A 87 -11.54 2.97 7.31
C ARG A 87 -10.40 2.65 6.36
N ARG A 88 -9.15 2.65 6.83
CA ARG A 88 -7.98 2.29 6.03
C ARG A 88 -8.06 0.81 5.63
N ALA A 89 -8.42 -0.06 6.57
CA ALA A 89 -8.59 -1.49 6.31
C ALA A 89 -9.72 -1.74 5.29
N ASP A 90 -10.88 -1.10 5.46
CA ASP A 90 -12.01 -1.21 4.51
C ASP A 90 -11.62 -0.78 3.09
N ARG A 91 -10.90 0.35 2.98
CA ARG A 91 -10.42 0.88 1.69
C ARG A 91 -9.39 -0.04 1.05
N TYR A 92 -8.51 -0.64 1.83
CA TYR A 92 -7.55 -1.62 1.33
C TYR A 92 -8.25 -2.90 0.85
N ALA A 93 -9.25 -3.39 1.59
CA ALA A 93 -10.04 -4.56 1.19
C ALA A 93 -10.77 -4.31 -0.13
N GLN A 94 -11.46 -3.16 -0.27
CA GLN A 94 -12.12 -2.76 -1.52
C GLN A 94 -11.12 -2.67 -2.68
N PHE A 95 -9.95 -2.08 -2.45
CA PHE A 95 -8.91 -2.01 -3.46
C PHE A 95 -8.44 -3.40 -3.91
N ALA A 96 -8.25 -4.33 -2.99
CA ALA A 96 -7.88 -5.71 -3.31
C ALA A 96 -8.98 -6.45 -4.09
N GLU A 97 -10.26 -6.19 -3.76
CA GLU A 97 -11.41 -6.71 -4.51
C GLU A 97 -11.46 -6.16 -5.94
N ASP A 98 -11.29 -4.84 -6.13
CA ASP A 98 -11.25 -4.22 -7.45
C ASP A 98 -10.13 -4.83 -8.33
N LEU A 99 -8.97 -5.11 -7.74
CA LEU A 99 -7.87 -5.79 -8.45
C LEU A 99 -8.22 -7.23 -8.83
N ASN A 100 -8.99 -7.96 -8.01
CA ASN A 100 -9.48 -9.30 -8.35
C ASN A 100 -10.42 -9.27 -9.56
N ASP A 101 -11.30 -8.27 -9.62
CA ASP A 101 -12.20 -8.07 -10.75
C ASP A 101 -11.39 -7.80 -12.02
N LEU A 102 -10.35 -6.97 -11.94
CA LEU A 102 -9.46 -6.67 -13.06
C LEU A 102 -8.64 -7.89 -13.54
N VAL A 103 -8.26 -8.78 -12.62
CA VAL A 103 -7.64 -10.07 -12.98
C VAL A 103 -8.65 -10.98 -13.66
N THR A 104 -9.88 -11.04 -13.16
CA THR A 104 -10.97 -11.84 -13.73
C THR A 104 -11.36 -11.36 -15.13
N GLU A 105 -11.35 -10.03 -15.35
CA GLU A 105 -11.54 -9.38 -16.64
C GLU A 105 -10.34 -9.56 -17.60
N GLY A 106 -9.23 -10.13 -17.13
CA GLY A 106 -8.02 -10.34 -17.92
C GLY A 106 -7.22 -9.07 -18.23
N LYS A 107 -7.54 -7.95 -17.54
CA LYS A 107 -6.80 -6.68 -17.65
C LYS A 107 -5.52 -6.66 -16.84
N LEU A 108 -5.47 -7.47 -15.78
CA LEU A 108 -4.29 -7.70 -14.96
C LEU A 108 -3.99 -9.19 -14.87
N THR A 109 -2.72 -9.51 -14.62
CA THR A 109 -2.30 -10.86 -14.19
C THR A 109 -2.23 -10.93 -12.67
N GLU A 110 -2.29 -12.14 -12.09
CA GLU A 110 -2.17 -12.31 -10.63
C GLU A 110 -0.85 -11.73 -10.09
N THR A 111 0.25 -11.91 -10.83
CA THR A 111 1.56 -11.34 -10.47
C THR A 111 1.55 -9.81 -10.49
N GLN A 112 0.83 -9.18 -11.42
CA GLN A 112 0.69 -7.72 -11.44
C GLN A 112 -0.16 -7.22 -10.27
N LYS A 113 -1.23 -7.95 -9.91
CA LYS A 113 -2.03 -7.64 -8.72
C LYS A 113 -1.18 -7.66 -7.44
N GLU A 114 -0.37 -8.70 -7.23
CA GLU A 114 0.54 -8.79 -6.08
C GLU A 114 1.51 -7.59 -6.06
N ALA A 115 2.13 -7.27 -7.20
CA ALA A 115 3.03 -6.13 -7.32
C ALA A 115 2.32 -4.79 -7.02
N ILE A 116 1.06 -4.64 -7.41
CA ILE A 116 0.26 -3.44 -7.12
C ILE A 116 -0.06 -3.31 -5.63
N LEU A 117 -0.40 -4.41 -4.96
CA LEU A 117 -0.67 -4.39 -3.52
C LEU A 117 0.58 -4.00 -2.72
N ASP A 118 1.73 -4.58 -3.06
CA ASP A 118 3.02 -4.22 -2.44
C ASP A 118 3.36 -2.75 -2.68
N LYS A 119 3.18 -2.26 -3.92
CA LYS A 119 3.46 -0.85 -4.25
C LYS A 119 2.48 0.08 -3.56
N HIS A 120 1.23 -0.33 -3.36
CA HIS A 120 0.23 0.48 -2.67
C HIS A 120 0.62 0.76 -1.22
N GLU A 121 1.13 -0.25 -0.50
CA GLU A 121 1.64 -0.09 0.87
C GLU A 121 2.82 0.89 0.91
N GLU A 122 3.80 0.72 0.01
CA GLU A 122 4.95 1.64 -0.09
C GLU A 122 4.51 3.10 -0.37
N MET A 123 3.49 3.29 -1.21
CA MET A 123 2.94 4.62 -1.50
C MET A 123 2.16 5.20 -0.33
N GLN A 124 1.46 4.37 0.45
CA GLN A 124 0.76 4.84 1.66
C GLN A 124 1.77 5.35 2.69
N ASP A 125 2.87 4.65 2.90
CA ASP A 125 3.91 5.06 3.87
C ASP A 125 4.53 6.40 3.48
N LYS A 126 4.91 6.57 2.21
CA LYS A 126 5.41 7.85 1.68
C LYS A 126 4.37 8.96 1.84
N MET A 127 3.08 8.66 1.63
CA MET A 127 2.02 9.64 1.82
C MET A 127 1.88 10.07 3.29
N GLU A 128 2.03 9.15 4.26
CA GLU A 128 2.04 9.48 5.68
C GLU A 128 3.24 10.36 6.05
N GLU A 129 4.43 10.07 5.53
CA GLU A 129 5.62 10.92 5.71
C GLU A 129 5.37 12.35 5.20
N PHE A 130 4.66 12.50 4.08
CA PHE A 130 4.40 13.80 3.46
C PHE A 130 3.41 14.66 4.23
N LYS A 131 2.63 14.10 5.18
CA LYS A 131 1.63 14.86 5.94
C LYS A 131 2.23 15.91 6.86
N THR A 132 3.48 15.71 7.28
CA THR A 132 4.20 16.63 8.17
C THR A 132 4.95 17.73 7.41
N LEU A 133 5.11 17.57 6.09
CA LEU A 133 5.80 18.53 5.23
C LEU A 133 4.97 19.79 4.98
N SER A 134 5.68 20.90 4.70
CA SER A 134 5.06 22.14 4.21
C SER A 134 4.35 21.90 2.87
N HIS A 135 3.47 22.83 2.48
CA HIS A 135 2.69 22.68 1.26
C HIS A 135 3.58 22.59 0.00
N GLU A 136 4.62 23.44 -0.07
CA GLU A 136 5.53 23.50 -1.22
C GLU A 136 6.38 22.21 -1.32
N GLU A 137 6.99 21.79 -0.21
CA GLU A 137 7.76 20.54 -0.17
C GLU A 137 6.88 19.31 -0.45
N ARG A 138 5.67 19.29 0.09
CA ARG A 138 4.68 18.24 -0.20
C ARG A 138 4.33 18.22 -1.69
N HIS A 139 4.18 19.37 -2.32
CA HIS A 139 3.85 19.43 -3.75
C HIS A 139 4.98 18.83 -4.60
N GLU A 140 6.22 19.22 -4.34
CA GLU A 140 7.40 18.69 -5.03
C GLU A 140 7.53 17.17 -4.82
N LYS A 141 7.40 16.70 -3.57
CA LYS A 141 7.45 15.26 -3.23
C LYS A 141 6.33 14.47 -3.90
N MET A 142 5.14 15.04 -4.01
CA MET A 142 4.01 14.42 -4.71
C MET A 142 4.22 14.33 -6.22
N GLN A 143 4.88 15.32 -6.83
CA GLN A 143 5.25 15.25 -8.25
C GLN A 143 6.27 14.13 -8.48
N ALA A 144 7.33 14.08 -7.66
CA ALA A 144 8.33 13.02 -7.73
C ALA A 144 7.71 11.63 -7.51
N LEU A 145 6.80 11.50 -6.55
CA LEU A 145 6.07 10.25 -6.28
C LEU A 145 5.24 9.80 -7.49
N ARG A 146 4.57 10.73 -8.18
CA ARG A 146 3.79 10.44 -9.39
C ARG A 146 4.68 9.93 -10.52
N GLU A 147 5.84 10.54 -10.73
CA GLU A 147 6.80 10.11 -11.74
C GLU A 147 7.36 8.72 -11.40
N GLU A 148 7.73 8.50 -10.14
CA GLU A 148 8.19 7.20 -9.66
C GLU A 148 7.14 6.10 -9.89
N PHE A 149 5.88 6.38 -9.53
CA PHE A 149 4.78 5.44 -9.73
C PHE A 149 4.52 5.15 -11.21
N LYS A 150 4.58 6.19 -12.06
CA LYS A 150 4.43 6.04 -13.50
C LYS A 150 5.53 5.14 -14.09
N SER A 151 6.79 5.42 -13.78
CA SER A 151 7.91 4.61 -14.27
C SER A 151 7.83 3.17 -13.74
N TRP A 152 7.41 2.97 -12.49
CA TRP A 152 7.19 1.65 -11.93
C TRP A 152 6.10 0.89 -12.70
N ALA A 153 4.93 1.49 -12.93
CA ALA A 153 3.82 0.84 -13.64
C ALA A 153 4.21 0.47 -15.09
N GLU A 154 4.88 1.37 -15.80
CA GLU A 154 5.42 1.12 -17.15
C GLU A 154 6.38 -0.07 -17.15
N SER A 155 7.26 -0.18 -16.15
CA SER A 155 8.20 -1.30 -16.01
C SER A 155 7.52 -2.66 -15.76
N GLN A 156 6.36 -2.63 -15.10
CA GLN A 156 5.53 -3.81 -14.84
C GLN A 156 4.55 -4.12 -15.99
N GLY A 157 4.55 -3.31 -17.05
CA GLY A 157 3.59 -3.42 -18.14
C GLY A 157 2.15 -3.21 -17.70
N ILE A 158 1.93 -2.40 -16.65
CA ILE A 158 0.61 -2.10 -16.12
C ILE A 158 0.14 -0.76 -16.71
N ASP A 159 -1.06 -0.76 -17.27
CA ASP A 159 -1.70 0.47 -17.71
C ASP A 159 -2.18 1.27 -16.48
N LEU A 160 -1.62 2.47 -16.31
CA LEU A 160 -1.98 3.41 -15.25
C LEU A 160 -3.47 3.80 -15.27
N SER A 161 -4.13 3.67 -16.43
CA SER A 161 -5.58 3.91 -16.56
C SER A 161 -6.43 2.91 -15.77
N VAL A 162 -5.84 1.79 -15.34
CA VAL A 162 -6.54 0.67 -14.72
C VAL A 162 -6.41 0.68 -13.19
N ILE A 163 -5.36 1.29 -12.64
CA ILE A 163 -4.95 1.10 -11.23
C ILE A 163 -4.78 2.40 -10.43
N GLY A 164 -5.26 3.53 -10.96
CA GLY A 164 -4.76 4.85 -10.54
C GLY A 164 -5.76 5.77 -9.84
N PRO A 165 -5.46 6.30 -8.64
CA PRO A 165 -5.99 7.58 -8.18
C PRO A 165 -5.45 8.78 -9.00
N PHE A 166 -4.45 8.56 -9.88
CA PHE A 166 -3.78 9.59 -10.70
C PHE A 166 -3.90 9.40 -12.21
N GLY A 167 -4.64 8.39 -12.68
CA GLY A 167 -4.84 8.13 -14.10
C GLY A 167 -6.23 7.55 -14.33
N HIS A 168 -7.23 8.41 -14.54
CA HIS A 168 -8.58 8.19 -15.09
C HIS A 168 -9.38 6.89 -14.76
N GLY A 169 -8.93 6.06 -13.82
CA GLY A 169 -9.45 4.74 -13.50
C GLY A 169 -9.76 4.59 -12.01
N PHE A 170 -10.55 5.54 -11.49
CA PHE A 170 -11.49 5.40 -10.36
C PHE A 170 -12.69 6.33 -10.61
N MET A 171 -13.02 6.54 -11.90
CA MET A 171 -14.12 7.39 -12.38
C MET A 171 -15.48 6.66 -12.37
N ARG A 172 -15.73 5.74 -11.43
CA ARG A 172 -17.08 5.19 -11.19
C ARG A 172 -17.90 5.99 -10.16
N GLY A 173 -17.38 7.10 -9.63
CA GLY A 173 -18.06 7.89 -8.59
C GLY A 173 -18.18 9.41 -8.80
N PHE A 174 -17.48 10.03 -9.75
CA PHE A 174 -17.32 11.50 -9.80
C PHE A 174 -18.05 12.23 -10.95
N HIS A 175 -19.02 11.60 -11.62
CA HIS A 175 -19.78 12.23 -12.71
C HIS A 175 -21.32 12.25 -12.53
N LYS A 176 -21.86 11.89 -11.36
CA LYS A 176 -23.32 11.84 -11.15
C LYS A 176 -23.84 12.73 -10.01
N GLY A 177 -23.26 13.92 -9.84
CA GLY A 177 -23.65 14.84 -8.75
C GLY A 177 -23.75 16.34 -9.07
N TYR A 178 -23.10 16.84 -10.13
CA TYR A 178 -23.07 18.28 -10.42
C TYR A 178 -23.36 18.61 -11.89
N MET A 179 -24.45 18.06 -12.42
CA MET A 179 -25.15 18.59 -13.59
C MET A 179 -26.67 18.60 -13.34
N MET A 180 -27.09 19.40 -12.35
CA MET A 180 -28.45 19.90 -12.14
C MET A 180 -28.25 21.23 -11.41
N ALA A 181 -28.60 22.42 -11.87
CA ALA A 181 -29.17 22.99 -13.09
C ALA A 181 -29.07 24.54 -12.88
N PRO A 182 -29.82 25.34 -13.64
CA PRO A 182 -29.54 25.95 -14.93
C PRO A 182 -28.64 27.20 -14.89
#